data_AF-A0AAU8CJL9-F1
#
_entry.id   AF-A0AAU8CJL9-F1
#
_cell.length_a   1.000
_cell.length_b   1.000
_cell.length_c   1.000
_cell.angle_alpha   90.00
_cell.angle_beta   90.00
_cell.angle_gamma   90.00
#
_symmetry.space_group_name_H-M   'P 1'
#
loop_
_entity.id
_entity.type
_entity.pdbx_description
1 polymer ?
#
loop_
_entity_poly.entity_id
_entity_poly.type
_entity_poly.pdbx_seq_one_letter_code
_entity_poly.pdbx_strand_id
1 'polypeptide(L)'
;MKLTRKSLLVAAVALAVVVVAGGMVAMHMMAPPADLDLSRSKATEKGVFLASVEPEAGSFEQGEMHSWVLTIQQPDGTPVEDASIAVDGGMPQHGHGLPTSPQITGHLGDGRYRVEGVKFNMSGWWVLRFAISTSDAADEAVFNLTL
;
A
#
# COMPACT_ATOMS: atom_id res chain seq x y z
N MET A 1 15.96 40.76 35.25
CA MET A 1 14.78 40.54 34.39
C MET A 1 14.37 39.08 34.51
N LYS A 2 13.25 38.78 35.18
CA LYS A 2 12.82 37.39 35.46
C LYS A 2 12.27 36.77 34.18
N LEU A 3 13.03 35.89 33.53
CA LEU A 3 12.50 35.06 32.44
C LEU A 3 11.46 34.10 33.04
N THR A 4 10.20 34.27 32.64
CA THR A 4 9.08 33.43 33.06
C THR A 4 9.09 32.13 32.26
N ARG A 5 8.69 31.01 32.89
CA ARG A 5 8.72 29.64 32.34
C ARG A 5 8.01 29.43 30.98
N LYS A 6 7.25 30.43 30.50
CA LYS A 6 6.57 30.40 29.21
C LYS A 6 7.52 30.61 28.02
N SER A 7 8.65 31.30 28.19
CA SER A 7 9.62 31.54 27.09
C SER A 7 10.51 30.34 26.76
N LEU A 8 10.61 29.35 27.65
CA LEU A 8 11.37 28.12 27.43
C LEU A 8 10.63 27.10 26.56
N LEU A 9 9.28 27.15 26.53
CA LEU A 9 8.47 26.22 25.73
C LEU A 9 8.50 26.56 24.23
N VAL A 10 8.61 27.84 23.85
CA VAL A 10 8.65 28.24 22.43
C VAL A 10 10.00 27.90 21.78
N ALA A 11 11.11 27.98 22.54
CA ALA A 11 12.43 27.62 22.03
C ALA A 11 12.63 26.11 21.87
N ALA A 12 11.99 25.28 22.71
CA ALA A 12 12.04 23.82 22.57
C ALA A 12 11.21 23.31 21.38
N VAL A 13 10.09 23.96 21.06
CA VAL A 13 9.29 23.62 19.87
C VAL A 13 9.97 24.08 18.58
N ALA A 14 10.67 25.23 18.59
CA ALA A 14 11.39 25.70 17.41
C ALA A 14 12.65 24.89 17.07
N LEU A 15 13.30 24.25 18.06
CA LEU A 15 14.46 23.37 17.81
C LEU A 15 14.05 21.93 17.42
N ALA A 16 12.84 21.49 17.77
CA ALA A 16 12.32 20.19 17.33
C ALA A 16 11.87 20.19 15.85
N VAL A 17 11.60 21.37 15.27
CA VAL A 17 11.14 21.49 13.87
C VAL A 17 12.30 21.49 12.86
N VAL A 18 13.53 21.78 13.28
CA VAL A 18 14.68 21.89 12.35
C VAL A 18 15.38 20.55 12.08
N VAL A 19 15.16 19.50 12.88
CA VAL A 19 15.75 18.17 12.60
C VAL A 19 14.98 17.39 11.54
N VAL A 20 13.72 17.74 11.25
CA VAL A 20 12.93 17.06 10.20
C VAL A 20 13.35 17.49 8.77
N ALA A 21 14.12 18.58 8.65
CA ALA A 21 14.62 19.07 7.35
C ALA A 21 15.88 18.35 6.83
N GLY A 22 16.42 17.38 7.56
CA GLY A 22 17.68 16.69 7.24
C GLY A 22 17.55 15.39 6.43
N GLY A 23 16.35 15.05 5.96
CA GLY A 23 16.09 13.87 5.14
C GLY A 23 16.00 14.22 3.65
N MET A 24 17.04 14.84 3.08
CA MET A 24 17.30 14.62 1.65
C MET A 24 17.66 13.14 1.50
N VAL A 25 16.64 12.28 1.49
CA VAL A 25 16.79 10.84 1.30
C VAL A 25 17.42 10.68 -0.07
N ALA A 26 18.71 10.38 -0.08
CA ALA A 26 19.40 9.92 -1.26
C ALA A 26 18.52 8.84 -1.90
N MET A 27 18.06 9.09 -3.13
CA MET A 27 17.29 8.17 -3.96
C MET A 27 18.20 6.96 -4.23
N HIS A 28 18.22 6.01 -3.29
CA HIS A 28 18.91 4.75 -3.46
C HIS A 28 18.12 3.96 -4.48
N MET A 29 18.66 3.87 -5.70
CA MET A 29 18.16 2.93 -6.70
C MET A 29 18.38 1.53 -6.17
N MET A 30 17.33 0.90 -5.66
CA MET A 30 17.37 -0.49 -5.20
C MET A 30 16.97 -1.37 -6.38
N ALA A 31 17.90 -2.18 -6.89
CA ALA A 31 17.54 -3.16 -7.91
C ALA A 31 16.43 -4.09 -7.36
N PRO A 32 15.43 -4.47 -8.17
CA PRO A 32 14.47 -5.49 -7.77
C PRO A 32 15.19 -6.78 -7.35
N PRO A 33 14.73 -7.48 -6.30
CA PRO A 33 15.19 -8.82 -5.98
C PRO A 33 15.13 -9.75 -7.20
N ALA A 34 16.13 -10.62 -7.35
CA ALA A 34 16.19 -11.54 -8.49
C ALA A 34 15.09 -12.62 -8.45
N ASP A 35 14.57 -12.90 -7.26
CA ASP A 35 13.57 -13.91 -6.92
C ASP A 35 12.21 -13.28 -6.54
N LEU A 36 11.90 -12.14 -7.15
CA LEU A 36 10.66 -11.42 -6.87
C LEU A 36 9.43 -12.29 -7.14
N ASP A 37 8.63 -12.53 -6.10
CA ASP A 37 7.36 -13.23 -6.21
C ASP A 37 6.31 -12.33 -6.90
N LEU A 38 6.02 -12.65 -8.17
CA LEU A 38 5.00 -11.99 -8.99
C LEU A 38 3.65 -12.73 -8.97
N SER A 39 3.47 -13.71 -8.07
CA SER A 39 2.19 -14.37 -7.93
C SER A 39 1.10 -13.35 -7.57
N ARG A 40 -0.03 -13.47 -8.26
CA ARG A 40 -1.21 -12.63 -8.04
C ARG A 40 -2.26 -13.29 -7.17
N SER A 41 -1.94 -14.44 -6.59
CA SER A 41 -2.80 -15.19 -5.66
C SER A 41 -1.91 -15.92 -4.67
N LYS A 42 -2.07 -15.62 -3.37
CA LYS A 42 -1.28 -16.21 -2.29
C LYS A 42 -1.92 -16.00 -0.93
N ALA A 43 -1.39 -16.69 0.07
CA ALA A 43 -1.70 -16.40 1.46
C ALA A 43 -1.23 -14.98 1.84
N THR A 44 -1.96 -14.33 2.74
CA THR A 44 -1.55 -13.09 3.40
C THR A 44 -0.34 -13.33 4.31
N GLU A 45 0.32 -12.26 4.75
CA GLU A 45 1.62 -12.34 5.47
C GLU A 45 1.58 -13.25 6.72
N LYS A 46 0.47 -13.29 7.45
CA LYS A 46 0.29 -14.21 8.60
C LYS A 46 -0.50 -15.46 8.25
N GLY A 47 -0.90 -15.63 6.99
CA GLY A 47 -1.68 -16.77 6.50
C GLY A 47 -3.14 -16.81 6.95
N VAL A 48 -3.68 -15.68 7.43
CA VAL A 48 -5.08 -15.59 7.88
C VAL A 48 -6.05 -15.73 6.71
N PHE A 49 -5.71 -15.14 5.56
CA PHE A 49 -6.55 -15.15 4.36
C PHE A 49 -5.76 -15.68 3.16
N LEU A 50 -6.50 -16.06 2.12
CA LEU A 50 -6.01 -16.14 0.75
C LEU A 50 -6.45 -14.88 0.01
N ALA A 51 -5.52 -14.19 -0.63
CA ALA A 51 -5.78 -12.96 -1.36
C ALA A 51 -5.30 -13.09 -2.81
N SER A 52 -6.07 -12.54 -3.74
CA SER A 52 -5.65 -12.38 -5.14
C SER A 52 -5.98 -11.02 -5.70
N VAL A 53 -5.17 -10.52 -6.63
CA VAL A 53 -5.35 -9.19 -7.24
C VAL A 53 -5.18 -9.24 -8.76
N GLU A 54 -6.07 -8.57 -9.49
CA GLU A 54 -5.98 -8.46 -10.95
C GLU A 54 -6.49 -7.11 -11.47
N PRO A 55 -5.94 -6.58 -12.59
CA PRO A 55 -6.54 -5.44 -13.27
C PRO A 55 -7.92 -5.84 -13.79
N GLU A 56 -8.92 -4.98 -13.59
CA GLU A 56 -10.28 -5.26 -14.05
C GLU A 56 -10.37 -5.33 -15.59
N ALA A 57 -9.50 -4.59 -16.28
CA ALA A 57 -9.36 -4.64 -17.74
C ALA A 57 -8.49 -5.82 -18.25
N GLY A 58 -8.00 -6.70 -17.36
CA GLY A 58 -7.13 -7.83 -17.67
C GLY A 58 -5.66 -7.49 -17.92
N SER A 59 -5.35 -6.22 -18.18
CA SER A 59 -3.98 -5.69 -18.30
C SER A 59 -3.87 -4.32 -17.65
N PHE A 60 -2.65 -3.82 -17.47
CA PHE A 60 -2.37 -2.52 -16.89
C PHE A 60 -1.13 -1.92 -17.56
N GLU A 61 -1.13 -0.60 -17.70
CA GLU A 61 -0.13 0.15 -18.46
C GLU A 61 0.41 1.34 -17.65
N GLN A 62 1.61 1.78 -18.01
CA GLN A 62 2.23 2.96 -17.42
C GLN A 62 1.44 4.23 -17.80
N GLY A 63 1.20 5.09 -16.83
CA GLY A 63 0.63 6.43 -17.02
C GLY A 63 -0.90 6.48 -16.99
N GLU A 64 -1.56 5.33 -17.13
CA GLU A 64 -3.02 5.22 -17.10
C GLU A 64 -3.58 5.06 -15.68
N MET A 65 -4.87 5.35 -15.54
CA MET A 65 -5.62 5.09 -14.31
C MET A 65 -6.32 3.74 -14.43
N HIS A 66 -6.13 2.88 -13.45
CA HIS A 66 -6.63 1.52 -13.45
C HIS A 66 -7.64 1.28 -12.32
N SER A 67 -8.60 0.42 -12.63
CA SER A 67 -9.41 -0.30 -11.66
C SER A 67 -8.89 -1.72 -11.53
N TRP A 68 -8.85 -2.23 -10.30
CA TRP A 68 -8.37 -3.56 -9.95
C TRP A 68 -9.44 -4.27 -9.12
N VAL A 69 -9.39 -5.60 -9.12
CA VAL A 69 -10.21 -6.44 -8.26
C VAL A 69 -9.30 -7.14 -7.26
N LEU A 70 -9.55 -6.91 -5.98
CA LEU A 70 -9.00 -7.70 -4.87
C LEU A 70 -10.02 -8.76 -4.49
N THR A 71 -9.63 -10.02 -4.45
CA THR A 71 -10.46 -11.13 -3.94
C THR A 71 -9.87 -11.64 -2.65
N ILE A 72 -10.70 -11.85 -1.63
CA ILE A 72 -10.28 -12.33 -0.30
C ILE A 72 -11.13 -13.54 0.07
N GLN A 73 -10.45 -14.61 0.47
CA GLN A 73 -11.06 -15.86 0.92
C GLN A 73 -10.42 -16.33 2.22
N GLN A 74 -11.15 -17.11 3.00
CA GLN A 74 -10.60 -17.95 4.05
C GLN A 74 -9.72 -19.06 3.44
N PRO A 75 -8.84 -19.70 4.22
CA PRO A 75 -8.03 -20.83 3.74
C PRO A 75 -8.86 -22.02 3.22
N ASP A 76 -10.12 -22.15 3.64
CA ASP A 76 -11.05 -23.17 3.17
C ASP A 76 -11.81 -22.79 1.88
N GLY A 77 -11.53 -21.62 1.31
CA GLY A 77 -12.18 -21.09 0.11
C GLY A 77 -13.47 -20.30 0.36
N THR A 78 -13.90 -20.14 1.61
CA THR A 78 -15.07 -19.32 1.92
C THR A 78 -14.77 -17.84 1.62
N PRO A 79 -15.61 -17.13 0.84
CA PRO A 79 -15.40 -15.70 0.59
C PRO A 79 -15.44 -14.87 1.87
N VAL A 80 -14.55 -13.86 1.96
CA VAL A 80 -14.56 -12.89 3.06
C VAL A 80 -15.33 -11.65 2.61
N GLU A 81 -16.55 -11.51 3.12
CA GLU A 81 -17.42 -10.37 2.86
C GLU A 81 -17.25 -9.27 3.93
N ASP A 82 -17.64 -8.04 3.58
CA ASP A 82 -17.67 -6.87 4.46
C ASP A 82 -16.34 -6.53 5.17
N ALA A 83 -15.20 -6.88 4.56
CA ALA A 83 -13.88 -6.52 5.09
C ALA A 83 -13.63 -5.01 4.98
N SER A 84 -13.04 -4.43 6.03
CA SER A 84 -12.44 -3.10 5.96
C SER A 84 -11.03 -3.22 5.42
N ILE A 85 -10.77 -2.54 4.29
CA ILE A 85 -9.53 -2.69 3.52
C ILE A 85 -8.94 -1.31 3.25
N ALA A 86 -7.67 -1.12 3.59
CA ALA A 86 -6.88 0.02 3.17
C ALA A 86 -5.88 -0.38 2.07
N VAL A 87 -5.70 0.50 1.09
CA VAL A 87 -4.81 0.27 -0.05
C VAL A 87 -3.62 1.22 0.02
N ASP A 88 -2.43 0.67 -0.10
CA ASP A 88 -1.17 1.41 -0.19
C ASP A 88 -0.26 0.75 -1.23
N GLY A 89 0.90 1.35 -1.52
CA GLY A 89 1.84 0.79 -2.46
C GLY A 89 2.98 1.73 -2.77
N GLY A 90 3.73 1.40 -3.82
CA GLY A 90 4.79 2.26 -4.31
C GLY A 90 5.78 1.54 -5.20
N MET A 91 6.88 2.23 -5.50
CA MET A 91 7.98 1.73 -6.31
C MET A 91 9.22 1.64 -5.42
N PRO A 92 9.48 0.48 -4.78
CA PRO A 92 10.60 0.35 -3.85
C PRO A 92 11.95 0.69 -4.47
N GLN A 93 12.13 0.35 -5.75
CA GLN A 93 13.33 0.67 -6.53
C GLN A 93 13.68 2.16 -6.51
N HIS A 94 12.69 3.05 -6.42
CA HIS A 94 12.86 4.50 -6.39
C HIS A 94 12.48 5.13 -5.05
N GLY A 95 12.13 4.33 -4.04
CA GLY A 95 11.85 4.81 -2.69
C GLY A 95 10.65 5.76 -2.57
N HIS A 96 9.63 5.64 -3.42
CA HIS A 96 8.41 6.46 -3.33
C HIS A 96 7.13 5.62 -3.32
N GLY A 97 6.05 6.22 -2.81
CA GLY A 97 4.70 5.63 -2.80
C GLY A 97 4.00 5.69 -4.16
N LEU A 98 2.73 5.31 -4.19
CA LEU A 98 1.88 5.52 -5.37
C LEU A 98 1.73 7.04 -5.66
N PRO A 99 1.63 7.43 -6.94
CA PRO A 99 1.38 8.83 -7.32
C PRO A 99 -0.08 9.28 -7.06
N THR A 100 -0.92 8.36 -6.60
CA THR A 100 -2.35 8.53 -6.32
C THR A 100 -2.67 7.89 -4.97
N SER A 101 -3.91 8.03 -4.52
CA SER A 101 -4.43 7.39 -3.31
C SER A 101 -5.57 6.44 -3.68
N PRO A 102 -5.29 5.21 -4.15
CA PRO A 102 -6.33 4.26 -4.54
C PRO A 102 -7.22 3.89 -3.35
N GLN A 103 -8.48 3.57 -3.60
CA GLN A 103 -9.46 3.26 -2.55
C GLN A 103 -10.33 2.06 -2.95
N ILE A 104 -10.90 1.39 -1.95
CA ILE A 104 -12.02 0.47 -2.19
C ILE A 104 -13.26 1.30 -2.48
N THR A 105 -13.87 1.10 -3.64
CA THR A 105 -15.06 1.86 -4.07
C THR A 105 -16.29 0.98 -4.29
N GLY A 106 -16.13 -0.34 -4.26
CA GLY A 106 -17.25 -1.25 -4.42
C GLY A 106 -17.01 -2.63 -3.85
N HIS A 107 -18.09 -3.20 -3.31
CA HIS A 107 -18.18 -4.61 -2.97
C HIS A 107 -18.88 -5.33 -4.13
N LEU A 108 -18.17 -6.26 -4.77
CA LEU A 108 -18.65 -6.95 -5.98
C LEU A 108 -19.32 -8.30 -5.65
N GLY A 109 -19.28 -8.72 -4.38
CA GLY A 109 -19.75 -10.02 -3.91
C GLY A 109 -18.70 -11.12 -4.11
N ASP A 110 -18.93 -12.27 -3.47
CA ASP A 110 -18.01 -13.42 -3.50
C ASP A 110 -16.60 -13.05 -3.01
N GLY A 111 -16.52 -12.18 -1.99
CA GLY A 111 -15.25 -11.72 -1.42
C GLY A 111 -14.44 -10.82 -2.35
N ARG A 112 -15.07 -10.25 -3.39
CA ARG A 112 -14.42 -9.39 -4.39
C ARG A 112 -14.69 -7.92 -4.11
N TYR A 113 -13.62 -7.12 -4.16
CA TYR A 113 -13.62 -5.69 -3.87
C TYR A 113 -13.01 -4.93 -5.05
N ARG A 114 -13.70 -3.90 -5.53
CA ARG A 114 -13.15 -3.00 -6.55
C ARG A 114 -12.24 -1.97 -5.90
N VAL A 115 -11.01 -1.92 -6.39
CA VAL A 115 -9.99 -0.93 -6.05
C VAL A 115 -9.90 0.04 -7.22
N GLU A 116 -10.17 1.32 -7.00
CA GLU A 116 -10.04 2.35 -8.04
C GLU A 116 -8.95 3.35 -7.71
N GLY A 117 -8.38 3.96 -8.74
CA GLY A 117 -7.40 5.02 -8.58
C GLY A 117 -5.94 4.53 -8.61
N VAL A 118 -5.68 3.30 -9.05
CA VAL A 118 -4.31 2.76 -9.15
C VAL A 118 -3.63 3.35 -10.38
N LYS A 119 -2.46 3.96 -10.20
CA LYS A 119 -1.66 4.51 -11.30
C LYS A 119 -0.19 4.20 -11.09
N PHE A 120 0.47 3.75 -12.15
CA PHE A 120 1.91 3.53 -12.19
C PHE A 120 2.54 4.56 -13.13
N ASN A 121 3.39 5.45 -12.64
CA ASN A 121 3.94 6.55 -13.45
C ASN A 121 5.28 6.23 -14.11
N MET A 122 5.91 5.11 -13.76
CA MET A 122 7.21 4.64 -14.24
C MET A 122 7.17 3.13 -14.53
N SER A 123 7.98 2.66 -15.46
CA SER A 123 8.21 1.22 -15.68
C SER A 123 9.04 0.61 -14.56
N GLY A 124 9.00 -0.71 -14.40
CA GLY A 124 9.78 -1.43 -13.39
C GLY A 124 8.95 -2.03 -12.26
N TRP A 125 9.59 -2.22 -11.10
CA TRP A 125 9.01 -2.94 -9.96
C TRP A 125 8.12 -2.05 -9.08
N TRP A 126 6.87 -2.45 -8.98
CA TRP A 126 5.85 -1.85 -8.13
C TRP A 126 5.34 -2.82 -7.08
N VAL A 127 4.78 -2.28 -6.00
CA VAL A 127 4.14 -3.02 -4.92
C VAL A 127 2.76 -2.45 -4.66
N LEU A 128 1.76 -3.33 -4.53
CA LEU A 128 0.46 -3.01 -3.92
C LEU A 128 0.36 -3.73 -2.57
N ARG A 129 -0.09 -3.01 -1.55
CA ARG A 129 -0.32 -3.50 -0.19
C ARG A 129 -1.77 -3.31 0.18
N PHE A 130 -2.35 -4.34 0.79
CA PHE A 130 -3.73 -4.34 1.26
C PHE A 130 -3.76 -4.71 2.74
N ALA A 131 -4.06 -3.75 3.60
CA ALA A 131 -4.35 -4.04 5.00
C ALA A 131 -5.82 -4.47 5.10
N ILE A 132 -6.06 -5.70 5.53
CA ILE A 132 -7.37 -6.35 5.54
C ILE A 132 -7.78 -6.56 7.00
N SER A 133 -9.01 -6.17 7.35
CA SER A 133 -9.57 -6.38 8.68
C SER A 133 -11.04 -6.80 8.62
N THR A 134 -11.40 -7.76 9.47
CA THR A 134 -12.76 -8.21 9.74
C THR A 134 -13.08 -8.00 11.23
N SER A 135 -14.25 -8.45 11.69
CA SER A 135 -14.57 -8.50 13.12
C SER A 135 -13.60 -9.34 13.94
N ASP A 136 -13.00 -10.36 13.34
CA ASP A 136 -12.31 -11.43 14.07
C ASP A 136 -10.80 -11.47 13.80
N ALA A 137 -10.34 -10.90 12.68
CA ALA A 137 -8.93 -10.98 12.30
C ALA A 137 -8.44 -9.78 11.48
N ALA A 138 -7.11 -9.61 11.45
CA ALA A 138 -6.44 -8.60 10.63
C ALA A 138 -5.10 -9.11 10.10
N ASP A 139 -4.87 -8.89 8.81
CA ASP A 139 -3.67 -9.32 8.10
C ASP A 139 -3.36 -8.41 6.90
N GLU A 140 -2.22 -8.64 6.25
CA GLU A 140 -1.78 -7.86 5.10
C GLU A 140 -1.52 -8.74 3.88
N ALA A 141 -1.93 -8.29 2.69
CA ALA A 141 -1.55 -8.89 1.42
C ALA A 141 -0.61 -7.95 0.66
N VAL A 142 0.54 -8.47 0.20
CA VAL A 142 1.54 -7.70 -0.55
C VAL A 142 1.79 -8.32 -1.91
N PHE A 143 1.57 -7.57 -2.99
CA PHE A 143 1.75 -8.04 -4.36
C PHE A 143 2.83 -7.24 -5.07
N ASN A 144 3.80 -7.94 -5.65
CA ASN A 144 4.78 -7.33 -6.55
C ASN A 144 4.27 -7.36 -7.98
N LEU A 145 4.49 -6.26 -8.70
CA LEU A 145 4.11 -6.07 -10.08
C LEU A 145 5.32 -5.56 -10.87
N THR A 146 5.36 -5.89 -12.16
CA THR A 146 6.37 -5.39 -13.10
C THR A 146 5.68 -4.81 -14.33
N LEU A 147 6.06 -3.59 -14.68
CA LEU A 147 5.68 -2.87 -15.90
C LEU A 147 6.84 -2.79 -16.89
#